data_AF-A0A353R1X2-F1
#
_entry.id   AF-A0A353R1X2-F1
#
_cell.length_a   1.000
_cell.length_b   1.000
_cell.length_c   1.000
_cell.angle_alpha   90.00
_cell.angle_beta   90.00
_cell.angle_gamma   90.00
#
_symmetry.space_group_name_H-M   'P 1'
#
loop_
_entity.id
_entity.type
_entity.pdbx_description
1 polymer ?
#
loop_
_entity_poly.entity_id
_entity_poly.type
_entity_poly.pdbx_seq_one_letter_code
_entity_poly.pdbx_strand_id
1 'polypeptide(L)'
;GWDCHGLPIELAVEKAQGKPGVDGARDFRRACRAYAEAQVARQREDFIRLGVLADWEHPYLTMDPAYEADIVRALAQIVANGHLQRGAKPVHWCVDCGSALAEAEGEYAEHQSLAIDEDKALAT
;
A
#
# COMPACT_ATOMS: atom_id res chain seq x y z
N GLY A 1 7.79 -11.69 11.38
CA GLY A 1 6.66 -11.81 10.43
C GLY A 1 6.90 -10.90 9.25
N TRP A 2 5.99 -10.93 8.29
CA TRP A 2 6.12 -10.17 7.04
C TRP A 2 4.90 -9.31 6.75
N ASP A 3 5.17 -8.12 6.21
CA ASP A 3 4.18 -7.31 5.53
C ASP A 3 4.01 -7.82 4.08
N CYS A 4 2.77 -8.06 3.67
CA CYS A 4 2.42 -8.83 2.49
C CYS A 4 1.40 -8.12 1.60
N HIS A 5 1.07 -6.86 1.91
CA HIS A 5 0.11 -6.07 1.14
C HIS A 5 0.71 -4.72 0.73
N GLY A 6 -0.10 -3.93 0.04
CA GLY A 6 0.18 -2.52 -0.20
C GLY A 6 0.93 -2.22 -1.50
N LEU A 7 1.06 -0.93 -1.75
CA LEU A 7 1.56 -0.35 -3.00
C LEU A 7 2.94 -0.88 -3.42
N PRO A 8 3.92 -1.14 -2.53
CA PRO A 8 5.22 -1.67 -2.95
C PRO A 8 5.12 -3.01 -3.70
N ILE A 9 4.25 -3.92 -3.25
CA ILE A 9 4.04 -5.21 -3.90
C ILE A 9 3.26 -5.03 -5.20
N GLU A 10 2.20 -4.22 -5.19
CA GLU A 10 1.40 -3.92 -6.37
C GLU A 10 2.28 -3.36 -7.49
N LEU A 11 3.11 -2.35 -7.21
CA LEU A 11 4.03 -1.77 -8.19
C LEU A 11 5.07 -2.78 -8.71
N ALA A 12 5.55 -3.70 -7.87
CA ALA A 12 6.48 -4.74 -8.31
C ALA A 12 5.82 -5.74 -9.28
N VAL A 13 4.57 -6.10 -9.03
CA VAL A 13 3.78 -6.98 -9.92
C VAL A 13 3.39 -6.24 -11.19
N GLU A 14 2.98 -4.97 -11.11
CA GLU A 14 2.68 -4.13 -12.28
C GLU A 14 3.88 -4.00 -13.21
N LYS A 15 5.10 -3.85 -12.67
CA LYS A 15 6.33 -3.84 -13.48
C LYS A 15 6.56 -5.15 -14.23
N ALA A 16 6.10 -6.27 -13.69
CA ALA A 16 6.30 -7.59 -14.29
C ALA A 16 5.18 -8.00 -15.26
N GLN A 17 3.93 -7.59 -14.98
CA GLN A 17 2.73 -8.12 -15.66
C GLN A 17 1.83 -7.03 -16.26
N GLY A 18 2.13 -5.75 -16.02
CA GLY A 18 1.27 -4.61 -16.35
C GLY A 18 0.18 -4.35 -15.31
N LYS A 19 -0.51 -3.22 -15.46
CA LYS A 19 -1.62 -2.82 -14.59
C LYS A 19 -2.83 -3.74 -14.77
N PRO A 20 -3.57 -4.07 -13.70
CA PRO A 20 -4.84 -4.76 -13.83
C PRO A 20 -5.80 -3.88 -14.62
N GLY A 21 -6.32 -4.39 -15.74
CA GLY A 21 -7.49 -3.82 -16.39
C GLY A 21 -8.74 -3.95 -15.49
N VAL A 22 -9.88 -3.43 -15.96
CA VAL A 22 -11.14 -3.36 -15.18
C VAL A 22 -11.56 -4.71 -14.59
N ASP A 23 -11.37 -5.81 -15.32
CA ASP A 23 -11.78 -7.16 -14.89
C ASP A 23 -10.64 -7.99 -14.28
N GLY A 24 -9.42 -7.44 -14.19
CA GLY A 24 -8.21 -8.19 -13.82
C GLY A 24 -7.90 -8.24 -12.32
N ALA A 25 -8.68 -7.57 -11.47
CA ALA A 25 -8.33 -7.36 -10.06
C ALA A 25 -8.10 -8.65 -9.26
N ARG A 26 -8.92 -9.69 -9.48
CA ARG A 26 -8.77 -10.99 -8.80
C ARG A 26 -7.44 -11.66 -9.15
N ASP A 27 -7.11 -11.69 -10.42
CA ASP A 27 -5.90 -12.33 -10.91
C ASP A 27 -4.66 -11.55 -10.49
N PHE A 28 -4.74 -10.23 -10.51
CA PHE A 28 -3.69 -9.35 -10.02
C PHE A 28 -3.43 -9.51 -8.52
N ARG A 29 -4.47 -9.59 -7.68
CA ARG A 29 -4.32 -9.90 -6.25
C ARG A 29 -3.69 -11.27 -6.01
N ARG A 30 -4.02 -12.28 -6.84
CA ARG A 30 -3.39 -13.60 -6.78
C ARG A 30 -1.90 -13.51 -7.15
N ALA A 31 -1.55 -12.73 -8.16
CA ALA A 31 -0.16 -12.47 -8.53
C ALA A 31 0.61 -11.75 -7.40
N CYS A 32 0.00 -10.76 -6.74
CA CYS A 32 0.58 -10.10 -5.56
C CYS A 32 0.85 -11.06 -4.41
N ARG A 33 -0.11 -11.95 -4.10
CA ARG A 33 0.08 -12.98 -3.07
C ARG A 33 1.22 -13.93 -3.42
N ALA A 34 1.27 -14.42 -4.65
CA ALA A 34 2.37 -15.29 -5.11
C ALA A 34 3.73 -14.57 -5.06
N TYR A 35 3.76 -13.28 -5.42
CA TYR A 35 4.97 -12.46 -5.30
C TYR A 35 5.42 -12.34 -3.84
N ALA A 36 4.49 -12.05 -2.92
CA ALA A 36 4.78 -11.94 -1.49
C ALA A 36 5.32 -13.26 -0.91
N GLU A 37 4.69 -14.39 -1.23
CA GLU A 37 5.16 -15.72 -0.82
C GLU A 37 6.60 -16.00 -1.27
N ALA A 38 6.93 -15.63 -2.52
CA ALA A 38 8.28 -15.76 -3.04
C ALA A 38 9.29 -14.83 -2.32
N GLN A 39 8.89 -13.61 -1.95
CA GLN A 39 9.75 -12.71 -1.14
C GLN A 39 9.98 -13.27 0.26
N VAL A 40 8.93 -13.75 0.93
CA VAL A 40 9.00 -14.34 2.27
C VAL A 40 10.00 -15.49 2.27
N ALA A 41 9.91 -16.40 1.30
CA ALA A 41 10.82 -17.54 1.20
C ALA A 41 12.29 -17.10 1.09
N ARG A 42 12.59 -16.14 0.20
CA ARG A 42 13.96 -15.64 -0.02
C ARG A 42 14.50 -14.91 1.20
N GLN A 43 13.73 -13.98 1.76
CA GLN A 43 14.15 -13.22 2.94
C GLN A 43 14.34 -14.12 4.16
N ARG A 44 13.47 -15.12 4.35
CA ARG A 44 13.61 -16.11 5.42
C ARG A 44 14.92 -16.87 5.32
N GLU A 45 15.27 -17.36 4.13
CA GLU A 45 16.54 -18.06 3.89
C GLU A 45 17.74 -17.18 4.26
N ASP A 46 17.72 -15.92 3.83
CA ASP A 46 18.79 -14.96 4.17
C ASP A 46 18.87 -14.67 5.67
N PHE A 47 17.75 -14.49 6.36
CA PHE A 47 17.77 -14.26 7.81
C PHE A 47 18.29 -15.48 8.59
N ILE A 48 17.91 -16.69 8.19
CA ILE A 48 18.46 -17.93 8.76
C ILE A 48 19.97 -17.98 8.54
N ARG A 49 20.43 -17.65 7.32
CA ARG A 49 21.86 -17.62 6.97
C ARG A 49 22.64 -16.58 7.77
N LEU A 50 22.02 -15.46 8.15
CA LEU A 50 22.59 -14.44 9.03
C LEU A 50 22.62 -14.87 10.51
N GLY A 51 22.07 -16.04 10.86
CA GLY A 51 22.04 -16.57 12.21
C GLY A 51 20.96 -15.97 13.10
N VAL A 52 19.91 -15.36 12.52
CA VAL A 52 18.78 -14.83 13.29
C VAL A 52 17.99 -15.98 13.92
N LEU A 53 17.79 -15.90 15.24
CA LEU A 53 16.95 -16.84 15.98
C LEU A 53 15.50 -16.33 16.00
N ALA A 54 14.59 -17.08 15.39
CA ALA A 54 13.16 -16.79 15.36
C ALA A 54 12.36 -18.07 15.14
N ASP A 55 11.03 -18.00 15.33
CA ASP A 55 10.12 -19.06 14.90
C ASP A 55 9.89 -18.96 13.38
N TRP A 56 10.64 -19.76 12.63
CA TRP A 56 10.56 -19.81 11.18
C TRP A 56 9.45 -20.74 10.65
N GLU A 57 8.88 -21.56 11.53
CA GLU A 57 7.79 -22.50 11.21
C GLU A 57 6.43 -21.82 11.32
N HIS A 58 6.27 -20.90 12.29
CA HIS A 58 5.02 -20.17 12.53
C HIS A 58 5.20 -18.64 12.46
N PRO A 59 5.71 -18.07 11.34
CA PRO A 59 5.79 -16.63 11.21
C PRO A 59 4.39 -16.02 10.99
N TYR A 60 4.12 -14.88 11.62
CA TYR A 60 2.93 -14.11 11.26
C TYR A 60 3.11 -13.51 9.86
N LEU A 61 2.07 -13.61 9.02
CA LEU A 61 1.98 -13.02 7.70
C LEU A 61 0.73 -12.17 7.66
N THR A 62 0.83 -10.91 7.25
CA THR A 62 -0.35 -10.02 7.19
C THR A 62 -1.40 -10.48 6.18
N MET A 63 -1.03 -11.36 5.25
CA MET A 63 -1.93 -12.00 4.28
C MET A 63 -2.59 -13.30 4.79
N ASP A 64 -2.29 -13.75 6.00
CA ASP A 64 -2.97 -14.87 6.64
C ASP A 64 -4.45 -14.49 6.89
N PRO A 65 -5.43 -15.32 6.49
CA PRO A 65 -6.85 -15.08 6.78
C PRO A 65 -7.16 -14.78 8.24
N ALA A 66 -6.44 -15.38 9.20
CA ALA A 66 -6.64 -15.08 10.62
C ALA A 66 -6.23 -13.64 10.95
N TYR A 67 -5.10 -13.19 10.41
CA TYR A 67 -4.60 -11.82 10.58
C TYR A 67 -5.52 -10.80 9.90
N GLU A 68 -5.97 -11.07 8.67
CA GLU A 68 -6.93 -10.23 7.96
C GLU A 68 -8.26 -10.12 8.73
N ALA A 69 -8.73 -11.22 9.34
CA ALA A 69 -9.92 -11.21 10.18
C ALA A 69 -9.75 -10.32 11.43
N ASP A 70 -8.57 -10.33 12.05
CA ASP A 70 -8.27 -9.47 13.21
C ASP A 70 -8.22 -7.98 12.82
N ILE A 71 -7.68 -7.64 11.64
CA ILE A 71 -7.74 -6.27 11.11
C ILE A 71 -9.21 -5.81 11.00
N VAL A 72 -10.09 -6.65 10.44
CA VAL A 72 -11.51 -6.32 10.30
C VAL A 72 -12.19 -6.15 11.65
N ARG A 73 -11.88 -7.01 12.64
CA ARG A 73 -12.41 -6.88 14.01
C ARG A 73 -11.95 -5.58 14.68
N ALA A 74 -10.68 -5.22 14.53
CA ALA A 74 -10.15 -3.96 15.06
C ALA A 74 -10.83 -2.75 14.41
N LEU A 75 -11.02 -2.76 13.09
CA LEU A 75 -11.77 -1.73 12.38
C LEU A 75 -13.22 -1.62 12.88
N ALA A 76 -13.88 -2.76 13.12
CA ALA A 76 -15.24 -2.78 13.65
C ALA A 76 -15.35 -2.10 15.03
N GLN A 77 -14.34 -2.26 15.90
CA GLN A 77 -14.28 -1.57 17.19
C GLN A 77 -14.09 -0.05 17.02
N ILE A 78 -13.22 0.39 16.09
CA ILE A 78 -13.03 1.82 15.77
C ILE A 78 -14.35 2.45 15.29
N VAL A 79 -15.10 1.73 14.45
CA VAL A 79 -16.42 2.15 13.98
C VAL A 79 -17.43 2.21 15.12
N ALA A 80 -17.50 1.17 15.97
CA ALA A 80 -18.42 1.12 17.10
C ALA A 80 -18.19 2.26 18.11
N ASN A 81 -16.94 2.71 18.24
CA ASN A 81 -16.57 3.83 19.10
C ASN A 81 -16.78 5.22 18.45
N GLY A 82 -17.29 5.28 17.22
CA GLY A 82 -17.57 6.54 16.52
C GLY A 82 -16.32 7.27 16.01
N HIS A 83 -15.19 6.57 15.84
CA HIS A 83 -13.92 7.17 15.42
C HIS A 83 -13.67 7.10 13.89
N LEU A 84 -14.62 6.58 13.12
CA LEU A 84 -14.55 6.56 11.65
C LEU A 84 -15.65 7.42 11.04
N GLN A 85 -15.27 8.38 10.20
CA GLN A 85 -16.19 9.23 9.46
C GLN A 85 -15.84 9.25 7.97
N ARG A 86 -16.86 9.22 7.12
CA ARG A 86 -16.73 9.49 5.68
C ARG A 86 -16.98 10.98 5.40
N GLY A 87 -16.12 11.60 4.61
CA GLY A 87 -16.24 13.01 4.22
C GLY A 87 -15.49 13.31 2.92
N ALA A 88 -15.42 14.60 2.58
CA ALA A 88 -14.65 15.11 1.46
C ALA A 88 -13.65 16.15 1.97
N LYS A 89 -12.38 15.98 1.60
CA LYS A 89 -11.26 16.85 1.96
C LYS A 89 -10.24 16.78 0.82
N PRO A 90 -9.53 17.87 0.47
CA PRO A 90 -8.32 17.76 -0.35
C PRO A 90 -7.34 16.77 0.31
N VAL A 91 -6.82 15.83 -0.48
CA VAL A 91 -5.87 14.80 -0.05
C VAL A 91 -4.67 14.78 -0.99
N HIS A 92 -3.53 14.29 -0.49
CA HIS A 92 -2.42 13.96 -1.37
C HIS A 92 -2.85 12.84 -2.32
N TRP A 93 -2.61 13.02 -3.61
CA TRP A 93 -3.04 12.09 -4.65
C TRP A 93 -1.85 11.69 -5.52
N CYS A 94 -1.57 10.39 -5.57
CA CYS A 94 -0.58 9.85 -6.50
C CYS A 94 -1.22 9.66 -7.87
N VAL A 95 -0.79 10.44 -8.87
CA VAL A 95 -1.30 10.33 -10.25
C VAL A 95 -0.92 9.00 -10.91
N ASP A 96 0.25 8.45 -10.57
CA ASP A 96 0.74 7.19 -11.14
C ASP A 96 0.03 5.96 -10.54
N CYS A 97 -0.24 6.02 -9.24
CA CYS A 97 -0.88 4.96 -8.45
C CYS A 97 -2.41 5.01 -8.56
N GLY A 98 -2.99 6.18 -8.83
CA GLY A 98 -4.44 6.37 -8.84
C GLY A 98 -5.09 6.22 -7.47
N SER A 99 -4.38 6.59 -6.40
CA SER A 99 -4.87 6.49 -5.01
C SER A 99 -4.55 7.74 -4.20
N ALA A 100 -5.37 7.98 -3.18
CA ALA A 100 -5.04 8.90 -2.11
C ALA A 100 -3.87 8.33 -1.30
N LEU A 101 -2.98 9.21 -0.84
CA LEU A 101 -1.84 8.88 0.01
C LEU A 101 -2.03 9.46 1.41
N ALA A 102 -1.58 8.73 2.42
CA ALA A 102 -1.42 9.28 3.76
C ALA A 102 -0.23 10.26 3.77
N GLU A 103 -0.25 11.24 4.67
CA GLU A 103 0.87 12.18 4.83
C GLU A 103 2.19 11.45 5.11
N ALA A 104 2.14 10.36 5.87
CA ALA A 104 3.29 9.51 6.19
C ALA A 104 3.87 8.74 4.98
N GLU A 105 3.14 8.65 3.87
CA GLU A 105 3.61 8.02 2.62
C GLU A 105 4.28 9.03 1.68
N GLY A 106 4.20 10.33 1.99
CA GLY A 106 4.79 11.39 1.18
C GLY A 106 6.27 11.56 1.45
N GLU A 107 7.07 11.63 0.38
CA GLU A 107 8.47 12.04 0.44
C GLU A 107 8.65 13.37 -0.29
N TYR A 108 9.49 14.26 0.26
CA TYR A 108 9.79 15.55 -0.35
C TYR A 108 11.04 15.44 -1.23
N ALA A 109 10.93 15.97 -2.45
CA ALA A 109 12.05 16.12 -3.37
C ALA A 109 12.04 17.53 -3.96
N GLU A 110 13.22 18.05 -4.31
CA GLU A 110 13.30 19.33 -5.02
C GLU A 110 12.65 19.22 -6.39
N HIS A 111 11.79 20.21 -6.72
CA HIS A 111 11.10 20.29 -7.99
C HIS A 111 11.11 21.73 -8.50
N GLN A 112 11.59 21.94 -9.72
CA GLN A 112 11.52 23.24 -10.37
C GLN A 112 10.12 23.46 -10.94
N SER A 113 9.41 24.44 -10.38
CA SER A 113 8.10 24.86 -10.85
C SER A 113 8.19 26.24 -11.51
N LEU A 114 7.39 26.46 -12.56
CA LEU A 114 7.22 27.78 -13.15
C LEU A 114 6.32 28.62 -12.22
N ALA A 115 6.79 29.81 -11.83
CA ALA A 115 5.95 30.81 -11.20
C ALA A 115 5.46 31.78 -12.29
N ILE A 116 4.15 31.82 -12.52
CA ILE A 116 3.50 32.66 -13.54
C ILE A 116 2.62 33.68 -12.83
N ASP A 117 2.67 34.93 -13.27
CA ASP A 117 1.82 36.03 -12.79
C ASP A 117 0.72 36.30 -13.82
N GLU A 118 -0.53 36.42 -13.35
CA GLU A 118 -1.71 36.69 -14.18
C GLU A 118 -2.50 37.88 -13.64
N ASP A 119 -2.44 39.01 -14.36
CA ASP A 119 -3.26 40.20 -14.07
C ASP A 119 -4.74 39.92 -14.40
N LYS A 120 -5.55 39.70 -13.36
CA LYS A 120 -7.02 39.65 -13.50
C LYS A 120 -7.60 41.06 -13.48
N ALA A 121 -7.80 41.66 -14.65
CA ALA A 121 -8.60 42.87 -14.78
C ALA A 121 -10.05 42.59 -14.37
N LEU A 122 -10.57 43.32 -13.38
CA LEU A 122 -11.99 43.31 -13.04
C LEU A 122 -12.78 43.90 -14.22
N ALA A 123 -13.53 43.05 -14.93
CA ALA A 123 -14.49 43.51 -15.91
C ALA A 123 -15.50 44.42 -15.20
N THR A 124 -15.48 45.70 -15.55
CA THR A 124 -16.40 46.74 -15.06
C THR A 124 -17.59 46.87 -15.99
#